data_AF-A0A4D7CAF5-F1
#
_entry.id   AF-A0A4D7CAF5-F1
#
_cell.length_a   1.000
_cell.length_b   1.000
_cell.length_c   1.000
_cell.angle_alpha   90.00
_cell.angle_beta   90.00
_cell.angle_gamma   90.00
#
_symmetry.space_group_name_H-M   'P 1'
#
loop_
_entity.id
_entity.type
_entity.pdbx_description
1 polymer ?
#
loop_
_entity_poly.entity_id
_entity_poly.type
_entity_poly.pdbx_seq_one_letter_code
_entity_poly.pdbx_strand_id
1 'polypeptide(L)'
;MYWAYGIESPPAGYGLDPRTGDARALTGPGERPDALSLRIDAPPRDAGQVLAGALEAFDCTGIDADPMSLLRLAGATHAPAADGFALRRPTRLLALGLDHPQADAFIRANAQDQRTLATLATGARVLERHLNAVLAAAADGVDPVDNPGLRAAIRAARADGVPDGTLRQTLDQARAGVNRIEIPAPQLDWDSGAWSALADTRLLARVPDAAPAQRSDSWSSLASAIWSSSGPSLMFADTVNGWNTCPQLGDVTASSLDGALLFPGPASCPAASLNLMAFTLADGATDVDSLMHAVRLWAVALDIVVTATQYPSAELAQAAWRARPLGLGFANLGSLLLARGIGYDSPAARALAGSLAALITGSAYAASAELAAELGPCPAFTQDMLRVVRNHRRAAYGLTDGYEALATPPAPSTPTTAPTCRSLRPSPVCGTARWRREQTTVIAMRR
;
A
#
# COMPACT_ATOMS: atom_id res chain seq x y z
N MET A 1 20.90 -5.57 -8.35
CA MET A 1 19.64 -6.33 -8.53
C MET A 1 19.25 -6.52 -9.99
N TYR A 2 19.27 -5.49 -10.84
CA TYR A 2 18.96 -5.59 -12.28
C TYR A 2 19.62 -6.79 -12.99
N TRP A 3 20.92 -6.98 -12.77
CA TRP A 3 21.69 -8.09 -13.35
C TRP A 3 21.38 -9.48 -12.80
N ALA A 4 20.85 -9.57 -11.58
CA ALA A 4 20.34 -10.84 -11.01
C ALA A 4 18.98 -11.21 -11.60
N TYR A 5 18.30 -10.22 -12.21
CA TYR A 5 17.02 -10.34 -12.90
C TYR A 5 17.18 -10.20 -14.42
N GLY A 6 18.37 -10.33 -15.01
CA GLY A 6 18.53 -10.28 -16.48
C GLY A 6 18.14 -8.95 -17.16
N ILE A 7 18.03 -7.85 -16.42
CA ILE A 7 17.75 -6.52 -16.99
C ILE A 7 19.05 -5.97 -17.58
N GLU A 8 19.13 -5.90 -18.91
CA GLU A 8 20.35 -5.56 -19.66
C GLU A 8 20.70 -4.07 -19.67
N SER A 9 19.73 -3.18 -19.44
CA SER A 9 19.94 -1.73 -19.42
C SER A 9 19.07 -1.08 -18.35
N PRO A 10 19.64 -0.64 -17.22
CA PRO A 10 18.89 0.12 -16.24
C PRO A 10 18.40 1.46 -16.84
N PRO A 11 17.17 1.90 -16.54
CA PRO A 11 16.66 3.19 -16.98
C PRO A 11 17.44 4.36 -16.37
N ALA A 12 17.31 5.55 -16.95
CA ALA A 12 17.90 6.76 -16.38
C ALA A 12 17.38 6.99 -14.96
N GLY A 13 18.28 7.32 -14.04
CA GLY A 13 17.96 7.51 -12.62
C GLY A 13 19.13 8.08 -11.84
N TYR A 14 19.04 8.06 -10.52
CA TYR A 14 20.05 8.57 -9.60
C TYR A 14 20.61 7.44 -8.74
N GLY A 15 21.93 7.31 -8.72
CA GLY A 15 22.65 6.45 -7.77
C GLY A 15 23.13 7.27 -6.57
N LEU A 16 23.50 6.57 -5.50
CA LEU A 16 24.05 7.17 -4.28
C LEU A 16 25.53 6.83 -4.12
N ASP A 17 26.34 7.82 -3.75
CA ASP A 17 27.61 7.53 -3.09
C ASP A 17 27.33 7.05 -1.65
N PRO A 18 27.71 5.81 -1.28
CA PRO A 18 27.46 5.24 0.04
C PRO A 18 28.05 6.07 1.19
N ARG A 19 29.16 6.77 0.94
CA ARG A 19 29.93 7.48 1.98
C ARG A 19 29.45 8.91 2.15
N THR A 20 29.20 9.61 1.05
CA THR A 20 28.85 11.05 1.10
C THR A 20 27.35 11.30 1.03
N GLY A 21 26.57 10.35 0.50
CA GLY A 21 25.15 10.53 0.23
C GLY A 21 24.86 11.37 -1.02
N ASP A 22 25.90 11.73 -1.79
CA ASP A 22 25.73 12.51 -3.00
C ASP A 22 24.96 11.70 -4.05
N ALA A 23 23.87 12.30 -4.55
CA ALA A 23 23.10 11.72 -5.63
C ALA A 23 23.74 12.06 -6.98
N ARG A 24 24.06 11.04 -7.77
CA ARG A 24 24.64 11.19 -9.11
C ARG A 24 23.68 10.67 -10.16
N ALA A 25 23.43 11.46 -11.20
CA ALA A 25 22.70 11.00 -12.36
C ALA A 25 23.45 9.85 -13.05
N LEU A 26 22.76 8.75 -13.28
CA LEU A 26 23.25 7.58 -14.00
C LEU A 26 22.86 7.76 -15.47
N THR A 27 23.84 8.16 -16.28
CA THR A 27 23.67 8.38 -17.72
C THR A 27 24.17 7.15 -18.48
N GLY A 28 23.29 6.19 -18.76
CA GLY A 28 23.57 5.00 -19.58
C GLY A 28 23.41 3.67 -18.83
N PRO A 29 23.49 2.53 -19.53
CA PRO A 29 23.44 1.22 -18.90
C PRO A 29 24.62 1.10 -17.93
N GLY A 30 24.34 1.15 -16.62
CA GLY A 30 25.39 1.23 -15.60
C GLY A 30 26.40 0.09 -15.72
N GLU A 31 27.67 0.36 -15.45
CA GLU A 31 28.70 -0.69 -15.35
C GLU A 31 28.28 -1.71 -14.28
N ARG A 32 28.38 -2.99 -14.62
CA ARG A 32 28.15 -4.08 -13.67
C ARG A 32 29.29 -4.01 -12.65
N PRO A 33 29.03 -3.80 -11.35
CA PRO A 33 30.11 -3.69 -10.38
C PRO A 33 30.91 -5.00 -10.33
N ASP A 34 32.23 -4.90 -10.51
CA ASP A 34 33.17 -6.03 -10.52
C ASP A 34 33.29 -6.74 -9.15
N ALA A 35 32.77 -6.15 -8.08
CA ALA A 35 32.84 -6.67 -6.73
C ALA A 35 31.45 -6.79 -6.09
N LEU A 36 31.21 -7.92 -5.42
CA LEU A 36 30.01 -8.32 -4.67
C LEU A 36 28.79 -8.75 -5.53
N SER A 37 28.99 -9.67 -6.46
CA SER A 37 27.90 -10.51 -6.93
C SER A 37 27.68 -11.69 -5.97
N LEU A 38 26.73 -11.54 -5.04
CA LEU A 38 26.10 -12.70 -4.41
C LEU A 38 25.21 -13.33 -5.49
N ARG A 39 25.76 -14.33 -6.18
CA ARG A 39 25.03 -15.12 -7.19
C ARG A 39 24.05 -16.01 -6.44
N ILE A 40 22.82 -15.53 -6.26
CA ILE A 40 21.72 -16.34 -5.77
C ILE A 40 21.24 -17.15 -6.96
N ASP A 41 21.48 -18.46 -6.96
CA ASP A 41 20.95 -19.40 -7.97
C ASP A 41 19.43 -19.52 -7.79
N ALA A 42 18.69 -18.50 -8.25
CA ALA A 42 17.26 -18.56 -8.42
C ALA A 42 16.95 -19.05 -9.84
N PRO A 43 15.97 -19.96 -10.03
CA PRO A 43 15.56 -20.37 -11.37
C PRO A 43 15.10 -19.14 -12.17
N PRO A 44 15.39 -19.08 -13.49
CA PRO A 44 15.05 -17.93 -14.31
C PRO A 44 13.54 -17.72 -14.26
N ARG A 45 13.11 -16.62 -13.63
CA ARG A 45 11.78 -16.05 -13.82
C ARG A 45 11.97 -14.83 -14.71
N ASP A 46 11.16 -14.73 -15.76
CA ASP A 46 11.12 -13.58 -16.65
C ASP A 46 10.91 -12.32 -15.82
N ALA A 47 11.93 -11.47 -15.81
CA ALA A 47 12.05 -10.41 -14.85
C ALA A 47 11.22 -9.19 -15.21
N GLY A 48 10.22 -8.91 -14.39
CA GLY A 48 9.59 -7.60 -14.31
C GLY A 48 10.50 -6.59 -13.59
N GLN A 49 10.30 -5.31 -13.91
CA GLN A 49 10.95 -4.20 -13.23
C GLN A 49 10.61 -4.21 -11.73
N VAL A 50 11.63 -4.16 -10.87
CA VAL A 50 11.49 -3.88 -9.44
C VAL A 50 11.86 -2.42 -9.24
N LEU A 51 10.87 -1.52 -9.31
CA LEU A 51 11.00 -0.21 -8.71
C LEU A 51 10.86 -0.41 -7.20
N ALA A 52 11.85 0.02 -6.42
CA ALA A 52 11.71 0.13 -4.98
C ALA A 52 10.45 0.96 -4.69
N GLY A 53 9.58 0.50 -3.78
CA GLY A 53 8.34 1.18 -3.44
C GLY A 53 8.65 2.61 -3.02
N ALA A 54 8.48 3.55 -3.94
CA ALA A 54 8.56 4.97 -3.68
C ALA A 54 7.17 5.41 -3.22
N LEU A 55 7.13 6.22 -2.17
CA LEU A 55 5.92 6.88 -1.71
C LEU A 55 5.56 7.97 -2.72
N GLU A 56 4.79 7.62 -3.74
CA GLU A 56 4.10 8.59 -4.62
C GLU A 56 2.74 8.95 -4.00
N ALA A 57 2.78 9.49 -2.80
CA ALA A 57 1.61 9.99 -2.11
C ALA A 57 1.62 11.51 -2.03
N PHE A 58 0.50 12.13 -2.39
CA PHE A 58 0.35 13.58 -2.35
C PHE A 58 -0.63 13.98 -1.24
N ASP A 59 -0.18 14.79 -0.29
CA ASP A 59 -1.07 15.43 0.69
C ASP A 59 -1.64 16.71 0.08
N CYS A 60 -2.97 16.76 -0.09
CA CYS A 60 -3.67 17.92 -0.63
C CYS A 60 -4.41 18.74 0.43
N THR A 61 -4.25 18.44 1.72
CA THR A 61 -5.00 19.10 2.81
C THR A 61 -4.76 20.62 2.89
N GLY A 62 -3.58 21.09 2.47
CA GLY A 62 -3.21 22.51 2.49
C GLY A 62 -3.29 23.21 1.12
N ILE A 63 -3.92 22.62 0.11
CA ILE A 63 -3.98 23.17 -1.24
C ILE A 63 -5.37 23.76 -1.49
N ASP A 64 -5.44 25.06 -1.81
CA ASP A 64 -6.69 25.78 -2.14
C ASP A 64 -7.33 25.39 -3.50
N ALA A 65 -6.87 24.29 -4.10
CA ALA A 65 -7.37 23.77 -5.37
C ALA A 65 -8.30 22.58 -5.12
N ASP A 66 -9.35 22.47 -5.93
CA ASP A 66 -10.29 21.36 -5.87
C ASP A 66 -9.58 19.99 -5.98
N PRO A 67 -9.59 19.12 -4.94
CA PRO A 67 -8.93 17.83 -4.93
C PRO A 67 -9.39 16.91 -6.07
N MET A 68 -10.63 17.07 -6.55
CA MET A 68 -11.14 16.30 -7.68
C MET A 68 -10.51 16.75 -9.00
N SER A 69 -10.30 18.05 -9.17
CA SER A 69 -9.56 18.60 -10.30
C SER A 69 -8.08 18.17 -10.24
N LEU A 70 -7.47 18.16 -9.06
CA LEU A 70 -6.11 17.61 -8.87
C LEU A 70 -6.04 16.11 -9.18
N LEU A 71 -7.04 15.32 -8.78
CA LEU A 71 -7.13 13.89 -9.07
C LEU A 71 -7.24 13.64 -10.58
N ARG A 72 -8.05 14.43 -11.29
CA ARG A 72 -8.16 14.35 -12.76
C ARG A 72 -6.87 14.76 -13.46
N LEU A 73 -6.19 15.78 -12.96
CA LEU A 73 -4.90 16.23 -13.49
C LEU A 73 -3.80 15.18 -13.22
N ALA A 74 -3.81 14.59 -12.03
CA ALA A 74 -2.93 13.48 -11.69
C ALA A 74 -3.19 12.27 -12.60
N GLY A 75 -4.44 11.88 -12.81
CA GLY A 75 -4.80 10.79 -13.73
C GLY A 75 -4.48 11.07 -15.20
N ALA A 76 -4.53 12.34 -15.64
CA ALA A 76 -4.28 12.72 -17.03
C ALA A 76 -2.79 12.88 -17.40
N THR A 77 -1.91 13.08 -16.41
CA THR A 77 -0.53 13.53 -16.65
C THR A 77 0.46 12.43 -16.99
N HIS A 78 0.13 11.14 -16.88
CA HIS A 78 1.07 10.05 -17.19
C HIS A 78 0.48 9.05 -18.18
N ALA A 79 1.06 9.02 -19.38
CA ALA A 79 0.83 7.96 -20.34
C ALA A 79 1.28 6.61 -19.74
N PRO A 80 0.62 5.49 -20.09
CA PRO A 80 1.06 4.17 -19.63
C PRO A 80 2.53 3.93 -20.01
N ALA A 81 3.35 3.56 -19.04
CA ALA A 81 4.73 3.19 -19.29
C ALA A 81 4.77 1.78 -19.91
N ALA A 82 5.53 1.63 -20.98
CA ALA A 82 5.73 0.34 -21.62
C ALA A 82 6.79 -0.45 -20.84
N ASP A 83 6.36 -1.18 -19.80
CA ASP A 83 7.24 -2.06 -19.03
C ASP A 83 7.34 -3.45 -19.69
N GLY A 84 7.83 -3.49 -20.93
CA GLY A 84 8.29 -4.70 -21.65
C GLY A 84 7.30 -5.85 -21.91
N PHE A 85 6.22 -5.99 -21.14
CA PHE A 85 5.30 -7.12 -21.18
C PHE A 85 3.84 -6.75 -20.86
N ALA A 86 3.56 -5.57 -20.25
CA ALA A 86 2.21 -5.03 -20.11
C ALA A 86 2.23 -3.50 -19.96
N LEU A 87 1.24 -2.80 -20.54
CA LEU A 87 0.95 -1.40 -20.26
C LEU A 87 0.47 -1.29 -18.80
N ARG A 88 1.36 -0.98 -17.86
CA ARG A 88 0.97 -0.72 -16.47
C ARG A 88 0.81 0.79 -16.29
N ARG A 89 -0.38 1.23 -15.87
CA ARG A 89 -0.61 2.62 -15.46
C ARG A 89 -0.08 2.83 -14.03
N PRO A 90 0.57 3.97 -13.74
CA PRO A 90 1.06 4.25 -12.39
C PRO A 90 -0.12 4.44 -11.43
N THR A 91 -0.14 3.69 -10.33
CA THR A 91 -1.10 3.88 -9.24
C THR A 91 -0.60 4.94 -8.27
N ARG A 92 -1.45 5.89 -7.87
CA ARG A 92 -1.10 6.98 -6.94
C ARG A 92 -1.94 6.93 -5.67
N LEU A 93 -1.44 7.53 -4.59
CA LEU A 93 -2.21 7.77 -3.37
C LEU A 93 -2.42 9.27 -3.17
N LEU A 94 -3.66 9.71 -3.00
CA LEU A 94 -3.99 11.07 -2.60
C LEU A 94 -4.45 11.04 -1.15
N ALA A 95 -3.86 11.87 -0.30
CA ALA A 95 -4.21 11.99 1.10
C ALA A 95 -4.91 13.33 1.38
N LEU A 96 -6.02 13.29 2.11
CA LEU A 96 -6.78 14.48 2.47
C LEU A 96 -7.28 14.40 3.93
N GLY A 97 -7.06 15.46 4.69
CA GLY A 97 -7.62 15.64 6.03
C GLY A 97 -9.14 15.67 6.04
N LEU A 98 -9.76 15.00 7.02
CA LEU A 98 -11.23 15.01 7.21
C LEU A 98 -11.77 16.39 7.64
N ASP A 99 -10.91 17.27 8.10
CA ASP A 99 -11.17 18.68 8.39
C ASP A 99 -11.28 19.54 7.13
N HIS A 100 -10.81 19.04 5.97
CA HIS A 100 -10.88 19.77 4.72
C HIS A 100 -12.34 20.09 4.29
N PRO A 101 -12.64 21.28 3.74
CA PRO A 101 -13.99 21.64 3.28
C PRO A 101 -14.58 20.67 2.25
N GLN A 102 -13.72 20.04 1.44
CA GLN A 102 -14.12 19.09 0.39
C GLN A 102 -13.95 17.61 0.78
N ALA A 103 -13.70 17.31 2.06
CA ALA A 103 -13.55 15.93 2.54
C ALA A 103 -14.72 15.02 2.15
N ASP A 104 -15.93 15.55 2.22
CA ASP A 104 -17.16 14.85 1.86
C ASP A 104 -17.24 14.44 0.38
N ALA A 105 -16.82 15.34 -0.52
CA ALA A 105 -16.74 15.06 -1.94
C ALA A 105 -15.65 14.03 -2.24
N PHE A 106 -14.50 14.16 -1.59
CA PHE A 106 -13.37 13.24 -1.68
C PHE A 106 -13.75 11.82 -1.23
N ILE A 107 -14.43 11.68 -0.08
CA ILE A 107 -14.90 10.39 0.43
C ILE A 107 -15.82 9.68 -0.58
N ARG A 108 -16.72 10.42 -1.23
CA ARG A 108 -17.71 9.86 -2.15
C ARG A 108 -17.19 9.65 -3.58
N ALA A 109 -16.01 10.17 -3.91
CA ALA A 109 -15.48 10.20 -5.28
C ALA A 109 -15.41 8.81 -5.92
N ASN A 110 -14.74 7.86 -5.27
CA ASN A 110 -14.57 6.50 -5.80
C ASN A 110 -15.92 5.79 -5.99
N ALA A 111 -16.82 5.88 -5.00
CA ALA A 111 -18.16 5.31 -5.10
C ALA A 111 -18.98 5.92 -6.26
N GLN A 112 -18.85 7.24 -6.48
CA GLN A 112 -19.53 7.93 -7.57
C GLN A 112 -18.98 7.50 -8.94
N ASP A 113 -17.67 7.35 -9.05
CA ASP A 113 -17.01 6.92 -10.29
C ASP A 113 -17.37 5.47 -10.65
N GLN A 114 -17.39 4.57 -9.66
CA GLN A 114 -17.84 3.18 -9.86
C GLN A 114 -19.31 3.10 -10.32
N ARG A 115 -20.20 3.91 -9.73
CA ARG A 115 -21.60 4.00 -10.17
C ARG A 115 -21.73 4.56 -11.58
N THR A 116 -20.90 5.54 -11.93
CA THR A 116 -20.89 6.15 -13.27
C THR A 116 -20.47 5.11 -14.31
N LEU A 117 -19.40 4.35 -14.05
CA LEU A 117 -18.95 3.28 -14.95
C LEU A 117 -20.01 2.17 -15.09
N ALA A 118 -20.63 1.76 -13.98
CA ALA A 118 -21.72 0.79 -14.01
C ALA A 118 -22.92 1.27 -14.84
N THR A 119 -23.27 2.54 -14.72
CA THR A 119 -24.34 3.18 -15.48
C THR A 119 -24.00 3.24 -16.97
N LEU A 120 -22.76 3.59 -17.32
CA LEU A 120 -22.29 3.64 -18.71
C LEU A 120 -22.30 2.25 -19.37
N ALA A 121 -21.77 1.24 -18.69
CA ALA A 121 -21.77 -0.14 -19.20
C ALA A 121 -23.19 -0.68 -19.40
N THR A 122 -24.07 -0.44 -18.42
CA THR A 122 -25.47 -0.89 -18.47
C THR A 122 -26.23 -0.14 -19.56
N GLY A 123 -26.09 1.19 -19.61
CA GLY A 123 -26.73 2.05 -20.60
C GLY A 123 -26.29 1.71 -22.03
N ALA A 124 -25.00 1.44 -22.26
CA ALA A 124 -24.50 1.03 -23.56
C ALA A 124 -25.17 -0.27 -24.06
N ARG A 125 -25.30 -1.27 -23.17
CA ARG A 125 -25.98 -2.55 -23.49
C ARG A 125 -27.47 -2.38 -23.77
N VAL A 126 -28.16 -1.55 -22.97
CA VAL A 126 -29.59 -1.24 -23.15
C VAL A 126 -29.81 -0.52 -24.48
N LEU A 127 -28.98 0.49 -24.77
CA LEU A 127 -29.01 1.20 -26.04
C LEU A 127 -28.77 0.24 -27.20
N GLU A 128 -27.68 -0.54 -27.21
CA GLU A 128 -27.37 -1.45 -28.32
C GLU A 128 -28.51 -2.43 -28.60
N ARG A 129 -29.07 -3.02 -27.54
CA ARG A 129 -30.23 -3.93 -27.64
C ARG A 129 -31.42 -3.24 -28.33
N HIS A 130 -31.79 -2.05 -27.88
CA HIS A 130 -32.95 -1.34 -28.40
C HIS A 130 -32.73 -0.78 -29.81
N LEU A 131 -31.55 -0.23 -30.08
CA LEU A 131 -31.24 0.31 -31.41
C LEU A 131 -31.25 -0.82 -32.46
N ASN A 132 -30.68 -1.98 -32.14
CA ASN A 132 -30.75 -3.14 -33.04
C ASN A 132 -32.16 -3.71 -33.18
N ALA A 133 -32.99 -3.69 -32.13
CA ALA A 133 -34.40 -4.07 -32.23
C ALA A 133 -35.20 -3.11 -33.13
N VAL A 134 -34.91 -1.80 -33.05
CA VAL A 134 -35.50 -0.77 -33.93
C VAL A 134 -35.05 -0.97 -35.37
N LEU A 135 -33.76 -1.21 -35.62
CA LEU A 135 -33.24 -1.51 -36.96
C LEU A 135 -33.86 -2.78 -37.56
N ALA A 136 -33.97 -3.84 -36.77
CA ALA A 136 -34.60 -5.08 -37.20
C ALA A 136 -36.07 -4.88 -37.55
N ALA A 137 -36.82 -4.14 -36.73
CA ALA A 137 -38.22 -3.84 -37.02
C ALA A 137 -38.40 -2.90 -38.22
N ALA A 138 -37.43 -2.01 -38.48
CA ALA A 138 -37.45 -1.10 -39.62
C ALA A 138 -37.23 -1.79 -40.97
N ALA A 139 -36.81 -3.07 -40.99
CA ALA A 139 -36.68 -3.85 -42.22
C ALA A 139 -38.03 -4.00 -42.97
N ASP A 140 -39.15 -4.02 -42.24
CA ASP A 140 -40.51 -4.10 -42.80
C ASP A 140 -41.10 -2.72 -43.18
N GLY A 141 -40.29 -1.66 -43.08
CA GLY A 141 -40.70 -0.28 -43.36
C GLY A 141 -40.25 0.68 -42.25
N VAL A 142 -39.73 1.84 -42.65
CA VAL A 142 -39.11 2.83 -41.76
C VAL A 142 -40.08 3.85 -41.17
N ASP A 143 -41.37 3.79 -41.52
CA ASP A 143 -42.41 4.67 -40.97
C ASP A 143 -43.15 3.98 -39.82
N PRO A 144 -43.06 4.50 -38.57
CA PRO A 144 -43.77 3.93 -37.42
C PRO A 144 -45.31 4.00 -37.52
N VAL A 145 -45.86 4.86 -38.39
CA VAL A 145 -47.31 4.96 -38.64
C VAL A 145 -47.81 3.75 -39.42
N ASP A 146 -46.99 3.24 -40.34
CA ASP A 146 -47.36 2.12 -41.20
C ASP A 146 -46.81 0.78 -40.68
N ASN A 147 -45.81 0.82 -39.81
CA ASN A 147 -45.17 -0.37 -39.23
C ASN A 147 -45.48 -0.54 -37.72
N PRO A 148 -46.41 -1.46 -37.34
CA PRO A 148 -46.76 -1.69 -35.94
C PRO A 148 -45.62 -2.32 -35.13
N GLY A 149 -44.75 -3.13 -35.76
CA GLY A 149 -43.57 -3.72 -35.14
C GLY A 149 -42.54 -2.66 -34.75
N LEU A 150 -42.26 -1.73 -35.66
CA LEU A 150 -41.40 -0.57 -35.40
C LEU A 150 -41.96 0.32 -34.29
N ARG A 151 -43.27 0.56 -34.29
CA ARG A 151 -43.95 1.31 -33.22
C ARG A 151 -43.86 0.62 -31.86
N ALA A 152 -43.89 -0.71 -31.83
CA ALA A 152 -43.69 -1.48 -30.60
C ALA A 152 -42.24 -1.38 -30.11
N ALA A 153 -41.26 -1.53 -31.00
CA ALA A 153 -39.83 -1.39 -30.67
C ALA A 153 -39.48 0.01 -30.15
N ILE A 154 -39.99 1.08 -30.79
CA ILE A 154 -39.81 2.46 -30.34
C ILE A 154 -40.44 2.69 -28.95
N ARG A 155 -41.64 2.12 -28.70
CA ARG A 155 -42.28 2.22 -27.39
C ARG A 155 -41.49 1.49 -26.31
N ALA A 156 -40.97 0.29 -26.60
CA ALA A 156 -40.12 -0.46 -25.67
C ALA A 156 -38.82 0.30 -25.36
N ALA A 157 -38.18 0.88 -26.38
CA ALA A 157 -36.98 1.69 -26.21
C ALA A 157 -37.23 2.93 -25.34
N ARG A 158 -38.35 3.63 -25.54
CA ARG A 158 -38.75 4.77 -24.69
C ARG A 158 -39.05 4.34 -23.25
N ALA A 159 -39.70 3.20 -23.06
CA ALA A 159 -39.99 2.67 -21.73
C ALA A 159 -38.71 2.39 -20.92
N ASP A 160 -37.64 1.98 -21.59
CA ASP A 160 -36.31 1.75 -21.01
C ASP A 160 -35.40 3.01 -21.03
N GLY A 161 -35.94 4.18 -21.38
CA GLY A 161 -35.22 5.47 -21.26
C GLY A 161 -34.31 5.83 -22.43
N VAL A 162 -34.45 5.21 -23.60
CA VAL A 162 -33.69 5.60 -24.80
C VAL A 162 -34.12 7.00 -25.29
N PRO A 163 -33.19 7.96 -25.45
CA PRO A 163 -33.54 9.31 -25.90
C PRO A 163 -34.13 9.35 -27.32
N ASP A 164 -35.13 10.21 -27.53
CA ASP A 164 -35.79 10.36 -28.84
C ASP A 164 -34.82 10.79 -29.97
N GLY A 165 -33.80 11.60 -29.64
CA GLY A 165 -32.77 11.99 -30.60
C GLY A 165 -32.00 10.79 -31.16
N THR A 166 -31.66 9.84 -30.29
CA THR A 166 -30.98 8.60 -30.67
C THR A 166 -31.89 7.71 -31.52
N LEU A 167 -33.17 7.58 -31.15
CA LEU A 167 -34.15 6.82 -31.93
C LEU A 167 -34.32 7.39 -33.35
N ARG A 168 -34.40 8.71 -33.48
CA ARG A 168 -34.48 9.38 -34.78
C ARG A 168 -33.23 9.12 -35.63
N GLN A 169 -32.05 9.24 -35.03
CA GLN A 169 -30.80 8.93 -35.70
C GLN A 169 -30.75 7.47 -36.19
N THR A 170 -31.23 6.53 -35.39
CA THR A 170 -31.31 5.10 -35.76
C THR A 170 -32.27 4.86 -36.92
N LEU A 171 -33.41 5.56 -36.99
CA LEU A 171 -34.32 5.49 -38.14
C LEU A 171 -33.67 6.06 -39.42
N ASP A 172 -32.92 7.15 -39.30
CA ASP A 172 -32.17 7.71 -40.44
C ASP A 172 -31.05 6.76 -40.90
N GLN A 173 -30.39 6.07 -39.97
CA GLN A 173 -29.44 5.00 -40.28
C GLN A 173 -30.11 3.80 -40.96
N ALA A 174 -31.30 3.40 -40.52
CA ALA A 174 -32.09 2.35 -41.17
C ALA A 174 -32.42 2.72 -42.63
N ARG A 175 -32.81 3.98 -42.88
CA ARG A 175 -33.04 4.51 -44.25
C ARG A 175 -31.79 4.47 -45.11
N ALA A 176 -30.62 4.66 -44.51
CA ALA A 176 -29.32 4.56 -45.18
C ALA A 176 -28.85 3.10 -45.37
N GLY A 177 -29.62 2.10 -44.95
CA GLY A 177 -29.29 0.69 -45.11
C GLY A 177 -28.42 0.08 -44.01
N VAL A 178 -28.23 0.77 -42.88
CA VAL A 178 -27.55 0.21 -41.71
C VAL A 178 -28.46 -0.83 -41.06
N ASN A 179 -27.96 -2.06 -40.86
CA ASN A 179 -28.72 -3.17 -40.29
C ASN A 179 -28.26 -3.58 -38.89
N ARG A 180 -27.14 -3.02 -38.39
CA ARG A 180 -26.61 -3.27 -37.06
C ARG A 180 -25.85 -2.06 -36.53
N ILE A 181 -26.03 -1.77 -35.25
CA ILE A 181 -25.26 -0.79 -34.48
C ILE A 181 -24.57 -1.53 -33.35
N GLU A 182 -23.28 -1.28 -33.17
CA GLU A 182 -22.50 -1.76 -32.03
C GLU A 182 -22.17 -0.56 -31.14
N ILE A 183 -22.40 -0.67 -29.84
CA ILE A 183 -22.07 0.39 -28.88
C ILE A 183 -20.95 -0.14 -27.99
N PRO A 184 -19.72 0.42 -28.11
CA PRO A 184 -18.63 0.03 -27.25
C PRO A 184 -19.02 0.20 -25.78
N ALA A 185 -19.09 -0.91 -25.04
CA ALA A 185 -19.42 -0.92 -23.63
C ALA A 185 -18.18 -1.31 -22.81
N PRO A 186 -17.87 -0.59 -21.72
CA PRO A 186 -16.86 -1.06 -20.78
C PRO A 186 -17.28 -2.42 -20.23
N GLN A 187 -16.36 -3.39 -20.28
CA GLN A 187 -16.53 -4.66 -19.58
C GLN A 187 -16.41 -4.41 -18.08
N LEU A 188 -17.22 -5.09 -17.27
CA LEU A 188 -17.25 -4.91 -15.80
C LEU A 188 -16.87 -6.18 -15.05
N ASP A 189 -16.33 -7.18 -15.75
CA ASP A 189 -15.80 -8.35 -15.05
C ASP A 189 -14.62 -7.94 -14.17
N TRP A 190 -14.33 -8.74 -13.15
CA TRP A 190 -13.32 -8.41 -12.16
C TRP A 190 -11.91 -8.22 -12.76
N ASP A 191 -11.66 -8.84 -13.91
CA ASP A 191 -10.36 -8.82 -14.60
C ASP A 191 -10.28 -7.80 -15.76
N SER A 192 -11.37 -7.08 -16.06
CA SER A 192 -11.39 -6.08 -17.14
C SER A 192 -10.63 -4.82 -16.79
N GLY A 193 -10.01 -4.23 -17.82
CA GLY A 193 -9.33 -2.94 -17.73
C GLY A 193 -10.23 -1.73 -17.43
N ALA A 194 -11.56 -1.89 -17.39
CA ALA A 194 -12.46 -0.77 -17.13
C ALA A 194 -12.41 -0.31 -15.66
N TRP A 195 -12.28 -1.24 -14.72
CA TRP A 195 -12.05 -0.90 -13.31
C TRP A 195 -10.67 -0.28 -13.10
N SER A 196 -9.68 -0.68 -13.89
CA SER A 196 -8.34 -0.09 -13.88
C SER A 196 -8.38 1.40 -14.21
N ALA A 197 -9.32 1.88 -15.03
CA ALA A 197 -9.48 3.31 -15.30
C ALA A 197 -10.00 4.12 -14.10
N LEU A 198 -10.58 3.46 -13.08
CA LEU A 198 -11.04 4.08 -11.84
C LEU A 198 -10.04 3.90 -10.68
N ALA A 199 -9.26 2.83 -10.71
CA ALA A 199 -8.39 2.40 -9.62
C ALA A 199 -7.03 3.12 -9.55
N ASP A 200 -6.76 4.04 -10.47
CA ASP A 200 -5.44 4.67 -10.62
C ASP A 200 -5.11 5.67 -9.48
N THR A 201 -6.12 6.11 -8.70
CA THR A 201 -5.91 6.95 -7.51
C THR A 201 -6.56 6.32 -6.28
N ARG A 202 -5.72 5.86 -5.35
CA ARG A 202 -6.14 5.48 -4.00
C ARG A 202 -6.35 6.75 -3.17
N LEU A 203 -7.40 6.76 -2.37
CA LEU A 203 -7.75 7.88 -1.52
C LEU A 203 -7.44 7.50 -0.06
N LEU A 204 -6.76 8.39 0.66
CA LEU A 204 -6.43 8.24 2.07
C LEU A 204 -7.08 9.39 2.85
N ALA A 205 -8.08 9.08 3.66
CA ALA A 205 -8.64 10.07 4.58
C ALA A 205 -7.81 10.10 5.87
N ARG A 206 -7.28 11.30 6.17
CA ARG A 206 -6.48 11.56 7.37
C ARG A 206 -7.35 12.09 8.49
N VAL A 207 -7.32 11.44 9.65
CA VAL A 207 -8.06 11.88 10.84
C VAL A 207 -7.14 12.77 11.70
N PRO A 208 -7.44 14.07 11.87
CA PRO A 208 -6.63 14.98 12.70
C PRO A 208 -6.92 14.84 14.21
N ASP A 209 -5.96 15.29 15.03
CA ASP A 209 -5.96 15.24 16.51
C ASP A 209 -7.18 15.88 17.18
N ALA A 210 -7.80 16.86 16.51
CA ALA A 210 -9.02 17.53 16.95
C ALA A 210 -10.08 17.42 15.86
N ALA A 211 -10.67 16.24 15.66
CA ALA A 211 -12.02 16.19 15.13
C ALA A 211 -12.98 16.46 16.30
N PRO A 212 -13.49 17.70 16.49
CA PRO A 212 -14.56 17.91 17.44
C PRO A 212 -15.74 17.02 17.03
N ALA A 213 -16.55 16.67 18.03
CA ALA A 213 -17.77 15.89 17.99
C ALA A 213 -18.89 16.45 17.06
N GLN A 214 -18.55 17.09 15.94
CA GLN A 214 -19.41 17.97 15.14
C GLN A 214 -19.63 17.50 13.69
N ARG A 215 -19.11 16.33 13.28
CA ARG A 215 -19.42 15.71 11.98
C ARG A 215 -19.81 14.23 12.12
N SER A 216 -20.91 13.92 12.79
CA SER A 216 -21.51 12.58 12.76
C SER A 216 -21.78 12.09 11.34
N ASP A 217 -22.09 13.02 10.44
CA ASP A 217 -22.51 12.76 9.06
C ASP A 217 -21.32 12.36 8.16
N SER A 218 -20.10 12.82 8.48
CA SER A 218 -18.90 12.44 7.73
C SER A 218 -18.49 10.99 8.03
N TRP A 219 -18.62 10.52 9.27
CA TRP A 219 -18.37 9.13 9.64
C TRP A 219 -19.35 8.17 8.96
N SER A 220 -20.63 8.53 8.91
CA SER A 220 -21.65 7.73 8.22
C SER A 220 -21.40 7.70 6.71
N SER A 221 -21.05 8.85 6.12
CA SER A 221 -20.68 8.95 4.71
C SER A 221 -19.44 8.13 4.38
N LEU A 222 -18.43 8.17 5.25
CA LEU A 222 -17.20 7.40 5.14
C LEU A 222 -17.45 5.90 5.21
N ALA A 223 -18.21 5.43 6.19
CA ALA A 223 -18.59 4.03 6.31
C ALA A 223 -19.36 3.54 5.07
N SER A 224 -20.29 4.35 4.56
CA SER A 224 -21.04 4.05 3.34
C SER A 224 -20.16 4.00 2.10
N ALA A 225 -19.19 4.92 1.98
CA ALA A 225 -18.22 4.95 0.88
C ALA A 225 -17.29 3.73 0.90
N ILE A 226 -16.76 3.37 2.08
CA ILE A 226 -15.90 2.19 2.25
C ILE A 226 -16.68 0.92 1.93
N TRP A 227 -17.91 0.79 2.44
CA TRP A 227 -18.76 -0.36 2.13
C TRP A 227 -19.06 -0.48 0.64
N SER A 228 -19.36 0.64 -0.03
CA SER A 228 -19.76 0.63 -1.45
C SER A 228 -18.60 0.56 -2.43
N SER A 229 -17.40 1.02 -2.06
CA SER A 229 -16.28 1.21 -2.99
C SER A 229 -14.91 0.76 -2.50
N SER A 230 -14.83 0.16 -1.30
CA SER A 230 -13.58 -0.25 -0.63
C SER A 230 -12.57 0.88 -0.38
N GLY A 231 -13.02 2.13 -0.39
CA GLY A 231 -12.23 3.31 -0.08
C GLY A 231 -13.08 4.51 0.35
N PRO A 232 -12.47 5.60 0.83
CA PRO A 232 -11.02 5.78 1.01
C PRO A 232 -10.44 4.90 2.13
N SER A 233 -9.14 4.61 2.04
CA SER A 233 -8.36 4.08 3.17
C SER A 233 -8.32 5.10 4.31
N LEU A 234 -8.04 4.64 5.52
CA LEU A 234 -7.96 5.49 6.72
C LEU A 234 -6.57 5.51 7.30
N MET A 235 -6.12 6.70 7.70
CA MET A 235 -4.91 6.91 8.48
C MET A 235 -5.20 7.84 9.66
N PHE A 236 -4.88 7.38 10.85
CA PHE A 236 -4.98 8.14 12.10
C PHE A 236 -3.67 8.90 12.32
N ALA A 237 -3.67 10.20 12.02
CA ALA A 237 -2.45 11.00 11.98
C ALA A 237 -1.77 11.08 13.34
N ASP A 238 -2.56 11.24 14.40
CA ASP A 238 -2.16 11.27 15.80
C ASP A 238 -1.38 10.01 16.19
N THR A 239 -1.94 8.85 15.84
CA THR A 239 -1.39 7.56 16.18
C THR A 239 -0.11 7.34 15.39
N VAL A 240 -0.13 7.58 14.07
CA VAL A 240 1.07 7.39 13.24
C VAL A 240 2.20 8.32 13.67
N ASN A 241 1.92 9.61 13.90
CA ASN A 241 2.96 10.56 14.28
C ASN A 241 3.48 10.36 15.70
N GLY A 242 2.67 9.81 16.63
CA GLY A 242 3.15 9.37 17.94
C GLY A 242 4.26 8.29 17.83
N TRP A 243 4.18 7.44 16.81
CA TRP A 243 5.17 6.40 16.50
C TRP A 243 6.23 6.81 15.46
N ASN A 244 6.25 8.08 15.03
CA ASN A 244 7.23 8.58 14.07
C ASN A 244 8.64 8.56 14.67
N THR A 245 9.55 7.82 14.02
CA THR A 245 10.95 7.67 14.42
C THR A 245 11.82 8.87 14.06
N CYS A 246 11.37 9.70 13.11
CA CYS A 246 12.13 10.83 12.57
C CYS A 246 11.28 12.12 12.50
N PRO A 247 10.68 12.59 13.61
CA PRO A 247 9.81 13.78 13.60
C PRO A 247 10.54 15.06 13.17
N GLN A 248 11.87 15.13 13.32
CA GLN A 248 12.67 16.24 12.82
C GLN A 248 12.69 16.36 11.29
N LEU A 249 12.29 15.30 10.56
CA LEU A 249 12.12 15.33 9.11
C LEU A 249 10.72 15.80 8.68
N GLY A 250 9.83 16.06 9.65
CA GLY A 250 8.45 16.44 9.44
C GLY A 250 7.45 15.36 9.87
N ASP A 251 6.17 15.68 9.70
CA ASP A 251 5.07 14.78 10.00
C ASP A 251 4.90 13.74 8.89
N VAL A 252 4.43 12.55 9.28
CA VAL A 252 3.92 11.56 8.35
C VAL A 252 2.54 12.01 7.90
N THR A 253 2.44 12.45 6.65
CA THR A 253 1.21 13.00 6.07
C THR A 253 0.46 12.00 5.18
N ALA A 254 1.14 10.93 4.74
CA ALA A 254 0.59 9.89 3.89
C ALA A 254 1.33 8.54 4.07
N SER A 255 0.89 7.51 3.36
CA SER A 255 1.45 6.16 3.37
C SER A 255 1.90 5.72 1.97
N SER A 256 2.61 4.59 1.87
CA SER A 256 2.74 3.89 0.59
C SER A 256 1.38 3.39 0.09
N LEU A 257 1.33 2.98 -1.19
CA LEU A 257 0.11 2.48 -1.82
C LEU A 257 -0.52 1.30 -1.08
N ASP A 258 0.31 0.42 -0.53
CA ASP A 258 -0.09 -0.75 0.27
C ASP A 258 -0.35 -0.42 1.74
N GLY A 259 -0.11 0.81 2.17
CA GLY A 259 -0.27 1.26 3.55
C GLY A 259 0.82 0.80 4.52
N ALA A 260 1.88 0.12 4.05
CA ALA A 260 2.89 -0.50 4.91
C ALA A 260 4.02 0.46 5.31
N LEU A 261 4.35 1.45 4.48
CA LEU A 261 5.36 2.47 4.77
C LEU A 261 4.68 3.76 5.24
N LEU A 262 4.99 4.15 6.47
CA LEU A 262 4.56 5.39 7.10
C LEU A 262 5.82 6.15 7.51
N PHE A 263 6.27 7.08 6.68
CA PHE A 263 7.53 7.79 6.90
C PHE A 263 7.44 9.25 6.41
N PRO A 264 8.13 10.21 7.06
CA PRO A 264 8.07 11.61 6.64
C PRO A 264 8.70 11.86 5.26
N GLY A 265 8.08 12.79 4.51
CA GLY A 265 8.60 13.26 3.23
C GLY A 265 8.60 12.20 2.11
N PRO A 266 9.29 12.47 0.98
CA PRO A 266 9.49 11.46 -0.05
C PRO A 266 10.35 10.34 0.55
N ALA A 267 9.79 9.14 0.60
CA ALA A 267 10.44 7.97 1.19
C ALA A 267 10.41 6.80 0.23
N SER A 268 11.48 6.02 0.22
CA SER A 268 11.53 4.73 -0.44
C SER A 268 12.20 3.75 0.50
N CYS A 269 11.63 2.56 0.58
CA CYS A 269 12.01 1.57 1.59
C CYS A 269 12.12 0.20 0.92
N PRO A 270 13.30 -0.42 0.87
CA PRO A 270 13.39 -1.81 0.49
C PRO A 270 12.71 -2.67 1.56
N ALA A 271 11.86 -3.58 1.10
CA ALA A 271 11.06 -4.41 1.96
C ALA A 271 11.32 -5.90 1.73
N ALA A 272 11.31 -6.67 2.82
CA ALA A 272 11.32 -8.13 2.80
C ALA A 272 10.24 -8.67 3.75
N SER A 273 9.72 -9.86 3.43
CA SER A 273 8.76 -10.57 4.26
C SER A 273 9.25 -11.97 4.58
N LEU A 274 9.38 -12.28 5.86
CA LEU A 274 9.77 -13.60 6.34
C LEU A 274 8.58 -14.56 6.29
N ASN A 275 8.72 -15.69 5.61
CA ASN A 275 7.69 -16.75 5.62
C ASN A 275 7.71 -17.47 6.98
N LEU A 276 6.71 -17.23 7.83
CA LEU A 276 6.65 -17.82 9.17
C LEU A 276 6.62 -19.35 9.18
N MET A 277 6.11 -19.98 8.11
CA MET A 277 6.08 -21.44 7.99
C MET A 277 7.49 -22.05 7.94
N ALA A 278 8.49 -21.31 7.45
CA ALA A 278 9.88 -21.77 7.39
C ALA A 278 10.54 -21.87 8.77
N PHE A 279 9.96 -21.24 9.79
CA PHE A 279 10.44 -21.22 11.17
C PHE A 279 9.56 -22.07 12.09
N THR A 280 9.00 -23.15 11.55
CA THR A 280 8.18 -24.10 12.30
C THR A 280 8.95 -25.40 12.47
N LEU A 281 9.15 -25.81 13.72
CA LEU A 281 9.79 -27.07 14.08
C LEU A 281 8.85 -28.26 13.83
N ALA A 282 9.41 -29.47 13.80
CA ALA A 282 8.65 -30.70 13.55
C ALA A 282 7.52 -30.96 14.57
N ASP A 283 7.66 -30.45 15.79
CA ASP A 283 6.63 -30.51 16.85
C ASP A 283 5.61 -29.37 16.77
N GLY A 284 5.69 -28.53 15.74
CA GLY A 284 4.84 -27.36 15.53
C GLY A 284 5.28 -26.12 16.28
N ALA A 285 6.31 -26.16 17.13
CA ALA A 285 6.82 -24.98 17.84
C ALA A 285 7.52 -23.98 16.89
N THR A 286 7.70 -22.74 17.34
CA THR A 286 8.43 -21.72 16.55
C THR A 286 9.93 -21.86 16.78
N ASP A 287 10.72 -21.95 15.70
CA ASP A 287 12.17 -21.85 15.75
C ASP A 287 12.59 -20.36 15.86
N VAL A 288 12.61 -19.87 17.10
CA VAL A 288 12.89 -18.46 17.40
C VAL A 288 14.33 -18.08 17.06
N ASP A 289 15.29 -18.98 17.31
CA ASP A 289 16.70 -18.69 17.07
C ASP A 289 16.97 -18.51 15.57
N SER A 290 16.44 -19.40 14.73
CA SER A 290 16.54 -19.27 13.27
C SER A 290 15.80 -18.04 12.75
N LEU A 291 14.64 -17.69 13.34
CA LEU A 291 13.90 -16.48 12.99
C LEU A 291 14.71 -15.22 13.29
N MET A 292 15.26 -15.11 14.49
CA MET A 292 16.09 -13.96 14.91
C MET A 292 17.36 -13.86 14.06
N HIS A 293 17.98 -14.99 13.73
CA HIS A 293 19.13 -15.03 12.84
C HIS A 293 18.77 -14.53 11.43
N ALA A 294 17.65 -14.99 10.87
CA ALA A 294 17.17 -14.52 9.58
C ALA A 294 16.87 -13.02 9.58
N VAL A 295 16.24 -12.49 10.64
CA VAL A 295 15.99 -11.04 10.80
C VAL A 295 17.30 -10.25 10.74
N ARG A 296 18.34 -10.70 11.46
CA ARG A 296 19.64 -10.05 11.46
C ARG A 296 20.28 -10.04 10.08
N LEU A 297 20.24 -11.16 9.34
CA LEU A 297 20.75 -11.24 7.98
C LEU A 297 19.99 -10.30 7.02
N TRP A 298 18.66 -10.27 7.13
CA TRP A 298 17.83 -9.41 6.28
C TRP A 298 17.99 -7.94 6.61
N ALA A 299 18.23 -7.55 7.86
CA ALA A 299 18.56 -6.17 8.21
C ALA A 299 19.81 -5.68 7.47
N VAL A 300 20.87 -6.50 7.44
CA VAL A 300 22.10 -6.20 6.68
C VAL A 300 21.83 -6.17 5.17
N ALA A 301 21.08 -7.15 4.66
CA ALA A 301 20.76 -7.21 3.24
C ALA A 301 19.96 -5.99 2.78
N LEU A 302 18.93 -5.58 3.52
CA LEU A 302 18.10 -4.43 3.21
C LEU A 302 18.90 -3.12 3.27
N ASP A 303 19.80 -2.99 4.25
CA ASP A 303 20.69 -1.83 4.37
C ASP A 303 21.64 -1.69 3.16
N ILE A 304 22.20 -2.81 2.69
CA ILE A 304 22.98 -2.85 1.44
C ILE A 304 22.10 -2.43 0.25
N VAL A 305 20.86 -2.92 0.20
CA VAL A 305 19.92 -2.61 -0.89
C VAL A 305 19.58 -1.13 -0.93
N VAL A 306 19.32 -0.45 0.20
CA VAL A 306 19.06 1.00 0.23
C VAL A 306 20.13 1.76 -0.56
N THR A 307 21.39 1.35 -0.38
CA THR A 307 22.52 2.07 -0.96
C THR A 307 22.81 1.65 -2.41
N ALA A 308 22.53 0.39 -2.75
CA ALA A 308 22.72 -0.14 -4.11
C ALA A 308 21.55 0.15 -5.07
N THR A 309 20.47 0.74 -4.57
CA THR A 309 19.26 1.05 -5.35
C THR A 309 19.46 2.29 -6.22
N GLN A 310 18.83 2.28 -7.40
CA GLN A 310 18.71 3.46 -8.26
C GLN A 310 17.36 4.11 -8.03
N TYR A 311 17.34 5.43 -7.89
CA TYR A 311 16.16 6.20 -7.55
C TYR A 311 15.70 7.07 -8.73
N PRO A 312 14.39 7.31 -8.88
CA PRO A 312 13.85 8.17 -9.93
C PRO A 312 14.24 9.65 -9.79
N SER A 313 14.58 10.12 -8.59
CA SER A 313 14.99 11.51 -8.35
C SER A 313 16.16 11.62 -7.37
N ALA A 314 16.94 12.70 -7.51
CA ALA A 314 18.03 13.01 -6.58
C ALA A 314 17.53 13.24 -5.15
N GLU A 315 16.37 13.88 -5.02
CA GLU A 315 15.74 14.15 -3.72
C GLU A 315 15.40 12.84 -2.99
N LEU A 316 14.80 11.87 -3.68
CA LEU A 316 14.44 10.58 -3.10
C LEU A 316 15.69 9.76 -2.74
N ALA A 317 16.72 9.81 -3.60
CA ALA A 317 18.01 9.19 -3.32
C ALA A 317 18.60 9.75 -2.00
N GLN A 318 18.69 11.07 -1.87
CA GLN A 318 19.22 11.72 -0.68
C GLN A 318 18.37 11.43 0.56
N ALA A 319 17.04 11.42 0.42
CA ALA A 319 16.14 11.07 1.52
C ALA A 319 16.37 9.64 2.02
N ALA A 320 16.50 8.68 1.11
CA ALA A 320 16.80 7.29 1.44
C ALA A 320 18.16 7.15 2.15
N TRP A 321 19.19 7.88 1.72
CA TRP A 321 20.49 7.88 2.41
C TRP A 321 20.46 8.53 3.80
N ARG A 322 19.73 9.63 3.97
CA ARG A 322 19.64 10.33 5.27
C ARG A 322 18.97 9.48 6.34
N ALA A 323 17.89 8.79 5.98
CA ALA A 323 17.08 8.04 6.92
C ALA A 323 17.41 6.54 6.99
N ARG A 324 17.93 5.96 5.89
CA ARG A 324 18.17 4.51 5.71
C ARG A 324 16.98 3.65 6.16
N PRO A 325 15.75 3.92 5.67
CA PRO A 325 14.58 3.15 6.09
C PRO A 325 14.69 1.71 5.57
N LEU A 326 14.22 0.76 6.38
CA LEU A 326 14.11 -0.66 6.00
C LEU A 326 12.75 -1.21 6.40
N GLY A 327 12.20 -2.08 5.56
CA GLY A 327 10.91 -2.71 5.76
C GLY A 327 11.09 -4.20 6.01
N LEU A 328 10.89 -4.67 7.23
CA LEU A 328 10.95 -6.09 7.52
C LEU A 328 9.65 -6.56 8.16
N GLY A 329 8.89 -7.33 7.40
CA GLY A 329 7.62 -7.91 7.82
C GLY A 329 7.66 -9.44 7.84
N PHE A 330 6.47 -10.02 7.96
CA PHE A 330 6.28 -11.46 7.89
C PHE A 330 5.03 -11.81 7.09
N ALA A 331 5.04 -13.00 6.50
CA ALA A 331 3.93 -13.57 5.74
C ALA A 331 3.48 -14.91 6.34
N ASN A 332 2.32 -15.40 5.89
CA ASN A 332 1.76 -16.71 6.27
C ASN A 332 1.43 -16.89 7.76
N LEU A 333 1.08 -15.81 8.48
CA LEU A 333 0.54 -15.91 9.84
C LEU A 333 -0.72 -16.78 9.89
N GLY A 334 -1.65 -16.60 8.93
CA GLY A 334 -2.87 -17.41 8.85
C GLY A 334 -2.57 -18.90 8.67
N SER A 335 -1.63 -19.24 7.78
CA SER A 335 -1.20 -20.62 7.55
C SER A 335 -0.54 -21.23 8.79
N LEU A 336 0.28 -20.46 9.51
CA LEU A 336 0.90 -20.89 10.77
C LEU A 336 -0.17 -21.20 11.83
N LEU A 337 -1.15 -20.32 11.98
CA LEU A 337 -2.26 -20.50 12.92
C LEU A 337 -3.09 -21.74 12.57
N LEU A 338 -3.41 -21.91 11.28
CA LEU A 338 -4.15 -23.06 10.78
C LEU A 338 -3.40 -24.37 11.04
N ALA A 339 -2.11 -24.43 10.72
CA ALA A 339 -1.28 -25.61 10.95
C ALA A 339 -1.18 -25.99 12.45
N ARG A 340 -1.33 -25.01 13.34
CA ARG A 340 -1.34 -25.21 14.80
C ARG A 340 -2.74 -25.44 15.39
N GLY A 341 -3.79 -25.43 14.57
CA GLY A 341 -5.18 -25.53 15.04
C GLY A 341 -5.63 -24.36 15.93
N ILE A 342 -5.01 -23.18 15.77
CA ILE A 342 -5.33 -21.97 16.54
C ILE A 342 -6.33 -21.12 15.74
N GLY A 343 -7.51 -20.85 16.31
CA GLY A 343 -8.50 -19.97 15.69
C GLY A 343 -7.97 -18.53 15.55
N TYR A 344 -8.20 -17.90 14.39
CA TYR A 344 -7.59 -16.59 14.05
C TYR A 344 -7.98 -15.45 15.01
N ASP A 345 -9.24 -15.40 15.46
CA ASP A 345 -9.74 -14.40 16.42
C ASP A 345 -9.56 -14.84 17.90
N SER A 346 -8.77 -15.88 18.15
CA SER A 346 -8.51 -16.33 19.53
C SER A 346 -7.51 -15.41 20.25
N PRO A 347 -7.59 -15.31 21.59
CA PRO A 347 -6.53 -14.68 22.38
C PRO A 347 -5.14 -15.27 22.11
N ALA A 348 -5.05 -16.58 21.87
CA ALA A 348 -3.80 -17.27 21.56
C ALA A 348 -3.21 -16.81 20.21
N ALA A 349 -4.04 -16.60 19.18
CA ALA A 349 -3.58 -16.06 17.90
C ALA A 349 -3.05 -14.63 18.05
N ARG A 350 -3.76 -13.77 18.79
CA ARG A 350 -3.30 -12.39 19.06
C ARG A 350 -1.97 -12.36 19.82
N ALA A 351 -1.81 -13.20 20.84
CA ALA A 351 -0.58 -13.29 21.61
C ALA A 351 0.60 -13.83 20.78
N LEU A 352 0.38 -14.85 19.94
CA LEU A 352 1.40 -15.36 19.03
C LEU A 352 1.83 -14.30 18.02
N ALA A 353 0.86 -13.63 17.37
CA ALA A 353 1.14 -12.58 16.40
C ALA A 353 1.92 -11.42 17.03
N GLY A 354 1.49 -10.95 18.21
CA GLY A 354 2.18 -9.90 18.96
C GLY A 354 3.60 -10.30 19.38
N SER A 355 3.79 -11.55 19.81
CA SER A 355 5.12 -12.07 20.18
C SER A 355 6.06 -12.16 18.99
N LEU A 356 5.59 -12.66 17.84
CA LEU A 356 6.37 -12.73 16.60
C LEU A 356 6.76 -11.33 16.11
N ALA A 357 5.81 -10.39 16.09
CA ALA A 357 6.06 -9.01 15.72
C ALA A 357 7.11 -8.37 16.65
N ALA A 358 6.95 -8.52 17.98
CA ALA A 358 7.90 -7.99 18.95
C ALA A 358 9.31 -8.59 18.80
N LEU A 359 9.43 -9.90 18.56
CA LEU A 359 10.71 -10.57 18.33
C LEU A 359 11.40 -10.08 17.05
N ILE A 360 10.66 -9.95 15.96
CA ILE A 360 11.18 -9.46 14.68
C ILE A 360 11.63 -8.00 14.83
N THR A 361 10.78 -7.13 15.38
CA THR A 361 11.12 -5.72 15.60
C THR A 361 12.32 -5.54 16.53
N GLY A 362 12.35 -6.24 17.67
CA GLY A 362 13.46 -6.15 18.62
C GLY A 362 14.78 -6.66 18.04
N SER A 363 14.74 -7.74 17.27
CA SER A 363 15.93 -8.29 16.60
C SER A 363 16.43 -7.37 15.49
N ALA A 364 15.53 -6.72 14.75
CA ALA A 364 15.88 -5.72 13.75
C ALA A 364 16.54 -4.48 14.38
N TYR A 365 16.03 -4.00 15.53
CA TYR A 365 16.67 -2.91 16.28
C TYR A 365 18.06 -3.29 16.80
N ALA A 366 18.23 -4.52 17.32
CA ALA A 366 19.54 -5.01 17.76
C ALA A 366 20.53 -5.05 16.59
N ALA A 367 20.14 -5.62 15.44
CA ALA A 367 20.97 -5.66 14.24
C ALA A 367 21.29 -4.25 13.70
N SER A 368 20.33 -3.33 13.75
CA SER A 368 20.55 -1.93 13.36
C SER A 368 21.53 -1.22 14.30
N ALA A 369 21.48 -1.49 15.60
CA ALA A 369 22.45 -0.95 16.57
C ALA A 369 23.85 -1.52 16.35
N GLU A 370 23.98 -2.80 16.02
CA GLU A 370 25.26 -3.42 15.61
C GLU A 370 25.83 -2.74 14.36
N LEU A 371 25.00 -2.52 13.33
CA LEU A 371 25.40 -1.79 12.12
C LEU A 371 25.84 -0.35 12.43
N ALA A 372 25.12 0.34 13.31
CA ALA A 372 25.47 1.70 13.72
C ALA A 372 26.78 1.77 14.53
N ALA A 373 27.13 0.72 15.27
CA ALA A 373 28.42 0.64 15.98
C ALA A 373 29.61 0.57 15.01
N GLU A 374 29.44 -0.10 13.86
CA GLU A 374 30.48 -0.26 12.84
C GLU A 374 30.52 0.91 11.83
N LEU A 375 29.35 1.39 11.38
CA LEU A 375 29.23 2.35 10.28
C LEU A 375 28.87 3.78 10.74
N GLY A 376 28.54 3.94 12.02
CA GLY A 376 27.87 5.13 12.54
C GLY A 376 26.35 5.09 12.34
N PRO A 377 25.59 5.86 13.15
CA PRO A 377 24.15 5.99 12.98
C PRO A 377 23.81 6.71 11.66
N CYS A 378 22.59 6.52 11.16
CA CYS A 378 22.13 7.29 9.99
C CYS A 378 22.09 8.80 10.31
N PRO A 379 22.28 9.69 9.31
CA PRO A 379 22.25 11.14 9.52
C PRO A 379 20.97 11.67 10.19
N ALA A 380 19.83 11.01 9.95
CA ALA A 380 18.56 11.36 10.58
C ALA A 380 18.38 10.80 12.00
N PHE A 381 19.40 10.17 12.60
CA PHE A 381 19.27 9.64 13.96
C PHE A 381 19.14 10.76 15.00
N THR A 382 18.11 10.65 15.84
CA THR A 382 17.87 11.54 17.00
C THR A 382 17.41 10.73 18.21
N GLN A 383 17.31 11.39 19.38
CA GLN A 383 16.77 10.76 20.59
C GLN A 383 15.29 10.37 20.46
N ASP A 384 14.54 10.95 19.51
CA ASP A 384 13.15 10.57 19.22
C ASP A 384 13.05 9.15 18.64
N MET A 385 14.06 8.70 17.89
CA MET A 385 14.12 7.30 17.44
C MET A 385 14.15 6.35 18.65
N LEU A 386 14.94 6.69 19.66
CA LEU A 386 15.04 5.89 20.90
C LEU A 386 13.76 5.98 21.75
N ARG A 387 13.01 7.07 21.68
CA ARG A 387 11.67 7.18 22.29
C ARG A 387 10.74 6.10 21.74
N VAL A 388 10.68 5.95 20.42
CA VAL A 388 9.88 4.92 19.76
C VAL A 388 10.34 3.51 20.12
N VAL A 389 11.65 3.25 20.14
CA VAL A 389 12.22 1.96 20.59
C VAL A 389 11.82 1.65 22.04
N ARG A 390 11.87 2.64 22.95
CA ARG A 390 11.42 2.48 24.34
C ARG A 390 9.92 2.17 24.39
N ASN A 391 9.08 2.84 23.60
CA ASN A 391 7.65 2.55 23.53
C ASN A 391 7.35 1.13 23.01
N HIS A 392 8.02 0.66 21.96
CA HIS A 392 7.88 -0.73 21.50
C HIS A 392 8.28 -1.74 22.58
N ARG A 393 9.36 -1.44 23.31
CA ARG A 393 9.78 -2.26 24.45
C ARG A 393 8.72 -2.30 25.55
N ARG A 394 8.08 -1.17 25.88
CA ARG A 394 6.96 -1.14 26.85
C ARG A 394 5.77 -1.97 26.37
N ALA A 395 5.45 -1.92 25.07
CA ALA A 395 4.40 -2.74 24.48
C ALA A 395 4.71 -4.25 24.51
N ALA A 396 5.97 -4.64 24.26
CA ALA A 396 6.43 -6.03 24.43
C ALA A 396 6.39 -6.48 25.92
N TYR A 397 6.61 -5.54 26.83
CA TYR A 397 6.20 -5.50 28.25
C TYR A 397 4.78 -5.97 28.60
N GLY A 398 3.83 -5.72 27.71
CA GLY A 398 2.44 -5.63 28.11
C GLY A 398 2.19 -4.52 29.14
N LEU A 399 3.04 -3.47 29.17
CA LEU A 399 2.82 -2.33 30.07
C LEU A 399 1.63 -1.51 29.56
N THR A 400 0.84 -0.98 30.49
CA THR A 400 -0.35 -0.17 30.19
C THR A 400 -0.09 1.33 30.26
N ASP A 401 1.04 1.75 30.84
CA ASP A 401 1.39 3.13 31.10
C ASP A 401 2.89 3.41 30.83
N GLY A 402 3.29 4.68 31.00
CA GLY A 402 4.68 5.12 30.85
C GLY A 402 5.14 5.32 29.40
N TYR A 403 4.25 5.22 28.42
CA TYR A 403 4.54 5.57 27.03
C TYR A 403 4.90 7.05 26.88
N GLU A 404 5.91 7.32 26.06
CA GLU A 404 6.41 8.68 25.80
C GLU A 404 5.74 9.24 24.54
N ALA A 405 5.10 10.41 24.64
CA ALA A 405 4.52 11.16 23.52
C ALA A 405 3.54 10.35 22.64
N LEU A 406 2.71 9.49 23.25
CA LEU A 406 1.59 8.82 22.56
C LEU A 406 0.26 9.38 23.05
N ALA A 407 -0.59 9.81 22.11
CA ALA A 407 -1.98 10.16 22.40
C ALA A 407 -2.82 8.91 22.69
N THR A 408 -2.60 7.85 21.90
CA THR A 408 -3.33 6.58 22.01
C THR A 408 -2.34 5.44 22.34
N PRO A 409 -2.32 4.93 23.59
CA PRO A 409 -1.46 3.81 23.94
C PRO A 409 -1.93 2.51 23.26
N PRO A 410 -1.02 1.59 22.91
CA PRO A 410 -1.38 0.32 22.30
C PRO A 410 -2.11 -0.59 23.29
N ALA A 411 -2.93 -1.51 22.79
CA ALA A 411 -3.53 -2.54 23.62
C ALA A 411 -2.43 -3.41 24.27
N PRO A 412 -2.49 -3.68 25.58
CA PRO A 412 -1.49 -4.50 26.25
C PRO A 412 -1.52 -5.92 25.70
N SER A 413 -0.35 -6.44 25.35
CA SER A 413 -0.20 -7.86 25.03
C SER A 413 -0.45 -8.67 26.31
N THR A 414 -1.31 -9.69 26.24
CA THR A 414 -1.54 -10.59 27.39
C THR A 414 -0.30 -11.49 27.51
N PRO A 415 0.44 -11.47 28.64
CA PRO A 415 1.71 -12.21 28.77
C PRO A 415 1.57 -13.74 28.80
N THR A 416 0.35 -14.28 28.66
CA THR A 416 0.02 -15.65 29.09
C THR A 416 0.26 -16.72 28.03
N THR A 417 0.58 -16.36 26.79
CA THR A 417 0.89 -17.34 25.72
C THR A 417 2.06 -16.87 24.86
N ALA A 418 3.22 -16.65 25.50
CA ALA A 418 4.47 -16.61 24.75
C ALA A 418 4.60 -17.92 23.94
N PRO A 419 5.06 -17.89 22.68
CA PRO A 419 5.37 -19.12 21.95
C PRO A 419 6.27 -19.96 22.84
N THR A 420 5.97 -21.25 22.99
CA THR A 420 6.79 -22.21 23.73
C THR A 420 8.19 -22.22 23.11
N CYS A 421 9.05 -21.34 23.63
CA CYS A 421 10.36 -21.05 23.09
C CYS A 421 11.35 -22.02 23.71
N ARG A 422 11.80 -23.01 22.93
CA ARG A 422 12.71 -24.07 23.39
C ARG A 422 14.11 -23.55 23.76
N SER A 423 14.51 -22.38 23.25
CA SER A 423 15.81 -21.76 23.53
C SER A 423 15.86 -20.97 24.84
N LEU A 424 14.70 -20.69 25.45
CA LEU A 424 14.65 -20.26 26.85
C LEU A 424 14.67 -21.50 27.76
N ARG A 425 15.85 -22.14 27.87
CA ARG A 425 16.05 -23.16 28.90
C ARG A 425 15.64 -22.56 30.25
N PRO A 426 14.86 -23.27 31.09
CA PRO A 426 14.72 -22.90 32.48
C PRO A 426 16.08 -23.13 33.16
N SER A 427 16.93 -22.10 33.17
CA SER A 427 17.96 -22.00 34.19
C SER A 427 17.23 -21.91 35.55
N PRO A 428 17.79 -22.38 36.68
CA PRO A 428 17.13 -22.37 38.01
C PRO A 428 16.74 -20.98 38.54
N VAL A 429 16.88 -19.95 37.71
CA VAL A 429 16.53 -18.55 37.93
C VAL A 429 15.10 -18.24 37.45
N CYS A 430 14.28 -19.26 37.17
CA CYS A 430 12.85 -19.09 36.91
C CYS A 430 12.08 -18.85 38.24
N GLY A 431 12.43 -17.75 38.90
CA GLY A 431 11.66 -17.10 39.94
C GLY A 431 11.25 -15.71 39.43
N THR A 432 10.06 -15.29 39.80
CA THR A 432 9.28 -14.11 39.41
C THR A 432 9.94 -12.72 39.65
N ALA A 433 11.27 -12.59 39.54
CA ALA A 433 11.99 -11.37 39.94
C ALA A 433 13.03 -10.83 38.94
N ARG A 434 13.25 -11.44 37.76
CA ARG A 434 14.37 -11.04 36.87
C ARG A 434 14.03 -10.31 35.56
N TRP A 435 12.82 -9.77 35.43
CA TRP A 435 12.56 -8.72 34.42
C TRP A 435 13.07 -7.32 34.84
N ARG A 436 13.55 -7.16 36.09
CA ARG A 436 13.92 -5.85 36.67
C ARG A 436 15.43 -5.55 36.80
N ARG A 437 16.37 -6.45 36.45
CA ARG A 437 17.80 -6.24 36.81
C ARG A 437 18.91 -6.63 35.81
N GLU A 438 18.62 -6.75 34.51
CA GLU A 438 19.68 -7.04 33.52
C GLU A 438 19.97 -5.90 32.52
N GLN A 439 19.50 -4.68 32.81
CA GLN A 439 19.83 -3.50 31.98
C GLN A 439 20.82 -2.52 32.59
N THR A 440 21.40 -2.83 33.74
CA THR A 440 22.41 -1.95 34.36
C THR A 440 23.83 -2.30 33.89
N THR A 441 24.04 -3.38 33.13
CA THR A 441 25.39 -3.90 32.85
C THR A 441 25.91 -3.62 31.43
N VAL A 442 25.08 -3.14 30.49
CA VAL A 442 25.53 -2.82 29.12
C VAL A 442 25.73 -1.31 28.88
N ILE A 443 25.26 -0.44 29.79
CA ILE A 443 25.47 1.02 29.72
C ILE A 443 26.72 1.47 30.53
N ALA A 444 27.47 0.54 31.12
CA ALA A 444 28.61 0.85 31.99
C ALA A 444 29.93 0.21 31.52
N MET A 445 30.39 0.52 30.30
CA MET A 445 31.79 0.36 29.83
C MET A 445 31.91 1.22 28.55
N ARG A 446 32.74 2.24 28.37
CA ARG A 446 33.78 2.95 29.14
C ARG A 446 33.64 4.46 28.79
N ARG A 447 34.20 5.32 29.64
CA ARG A 447 34.53 6.72 29.32
C ARG A 447 35.44 6.83 28.10
#